data_AF-A0LL54-F1
#
_entry.id   AF-A0LL54-F1
#
_cell.length_a   1.000
_cell.length_b   1.000
_cell.length_c   1.000
_cell.angle_alpha   90.00
_cell.angle_beta   90.00
_cell.angle_gamma   90.00
#
_symmetry.space_group_name_H-M   'P 1'
#
loop_
_entity.id
_entity.type
_entity.pdbx_description
1 polymer ?
#
loop_
_entity_poly.entity_id
_entity_poly.type
_entity_poly.pdbx_seq_one_letter_code
_entity_poly.pdbx_strand_id
1 'polypeptide(L)' 'MVRMRLPELETKCWMCWGSGKIASEDHGGGMECPECGGVGWLPTADGRRLLDFVQRHLGIVEEGEDNETL' A
#
# COMPACT_ATOMS: atom_id res chain seq x y z
N MET A 1 13.35 19.42 25.60
CA MET A 1 13.54 18.90 24.23
C MET A 1 12.37 18.00 23.90
N VAL A 2 11.44 18.46 23.06
CA VAL A 2 10.35 17.59 22.56
C VAL A 2 10.98 16.63 21.55
N ARG A 3 11.03 15.33 21.88
CA ARG A 3 11.35 14.29 20.89
C ARG A 3 10.17 14.23 19.94
N MET A 4 10.28 14.87 18.77
CA MET A 4 9.38 14.62 17.66
C MET A 4 9.71 13.22 17.13
N ARG A 5 9.09 12.19 17.71
CA ARG A 5 8.98 10.92 17.02
C ARG A 5 7.95 11.13 15.92
N LEU A 6 8.33 10.83 14.68
CA LEU A 6 7.36 10.73 13.61
C LEU A 6 6.32 9.68 14.00
N PRO A 7 5.03 9.93 13.74
CA PRO A 7 4.01 8.91 13.94
C PRO A 7 4.31 7.70 13.04
N GLU A 8 3.78 6.53 13.40
CA GLU A 8 3.86 5.38 12.52
C GLU A 8 3.04 5.66 11.26
N LEU A 9 3.71 5.63 10.10
CA LEU A 9 3.07 5.93 8.81
C LEU A 9 2.50 4.68 8.15
N GLU A 10 2.99 3.50 8.53
CA GLU A 10 2.58 2.22 7.96
C GLU A 10 2.42 1.18 9.06
N THR A 11 1.52 0.24 8.83
CA THR A 11 1.37 -0.98 9.63
C THR A 11 1.49 -2.20 8.73
N LYS A 12 1.91 -3.31 9.32
CA LYS A 12 2.06 -4.56 8.59
C LYS A 12 0.71 -4.99 8.03
N CYS A 13 0.67 -5.39 6.76
CA CYS A 13 -0.57 -5.90 6.16
C CYS A 13 -1.05 -7.13 6.96
N TRP A 14 -2.30 -7.07 7.38
CA TRP A 14 -2.92 -8.09 8.22
C TRP A 14 -3.13 -9.42 7.47
N MET A 15 -3.23 -9.37 6.14
CA MET A 15 -3.51 -10.54 5.30
C MET A 15 -2.25 -11.35 5.00
N CYS A 16 -1.19 -10.69 4.53
CA CYS A 16 0.07 -11.35 4.16
C CYS A 16 1.16 -11.26 5.23
N TRP A 17 0.89 -10.61 6.35
CA TRP A 17 1.83 -10.47 7.47
C TRP A 17 3.18 -9.84 7.10
N GLY A 18 3.18 -8.97 6.09
CA GLY A 18 4.38 -8.27 5.62
C GLY A 18 5.11 -8.95 4.47
N SER A 19 4.64 -10.11 3.99
CA SER A 19 5.31 -10.81 2.89
C SER A 19 5.00 -10.22 1.51
N GLY A 20 3.89 -9.49 1.38
CA GLY A 20 3.35 -9.07 0.09
C GLY A 20 2.74 -10.21 -0.73
N LYS A 21 2.74 -11.46 -0.23
CA LYS A 21 2.29 -12.64 -0.98
C LYS A 21 1.39 -13.53 -0.13
N ILE A 22 0.39 -14.13 -0.76
CA ILE A 22 -0.45 -15.18 -0.16
C ILE A 22 -0.33 -16.46 -0.99
N ALA A 23 -0.54 -17.61 -0.35
CA ALA A 23 -0.47 -18.88 -1.05
C ALA A 23 -1.59 -18.96 -2.10
N SER A 24 -1.24 -19.26 -3.35
CA SER A 24 -2.22 -19.64 -4.37
C SER A 24 -2.41 -21.15 -4.33
N GLU A 25 -3.64 -21.59 -4.60
CA GLU A 25 -3.99 -23.02 -4.69
C GLU A 25 -3.37 -23.70 -5.92
N ASP A 26 -2.98 -22.92 -6.94
CA ASP A 26 -2.35 -23.41 -8.15
C ASP A 26 -0.83 -23.58 -7.97
N HIS A 27 -0.44 -24.82 -7.70
CA HIS A 27 0.91 -25.41 -7.86
C HIS A 27 2.09 -24.42 -8.00
N GLY A 28 2.49 -23.82 -6.87
CA GLY A 28 3.86 -23.32 -6.65
C GLY A 28 4.10 -21.82 -6.78
N GLY A 29 3.12 -21.02 -7.20
CA GLY A 29 3.23 -19.56 -7.27
C GLY A 29 2.47 -18.87 -6.15
N GLY A 30 3.15 -18.17 -5.23
CA GLY A 30 2.45 -17.25 -4.32
C GLY A 30 1.88 -16.07 -5.11
N MET A 31 0.59 -15.79 -4.96
CA MET A 31 -0.04 -14.62 -5.59
C MET A 31 0.28 -13.35 -4.77
N GLU A 32 0.31 -12.20 -5.44
CA GLU A 32 0.41 -10.93 -4.74
C GLU A 32 -0.78 -10.73 -3.81
N CYS A 33 -0.50 -10.22 -2.62
CA CYS A 33 -1.53 -9.99 -1.62
C CYS A 33 -2.44 -8.85 -2.11
N PRO A 34 -3.74 -9.10 -2.34
CA PRO A 34 -4.64 -8.11 -2.92
C PRO A 34 -4.88 -6.93 -1.98
N GLU A 35 -4.82 -7.16 -0.67
CA GLU A 35 -5.04 -6.14 0.35
C GLU A 35 -3.99 -5.01 0.30
N CYS A 36 -2.73 -5.35 -0.01
CA CYS A 36 -1.63 -4.39 -0.01
C CYS A 36 -0.99 -4.24 -1.39
N GLY A 37 -1.61 -4.76 -2.45
CA GLY A 37 -1.06 -4.75 -3.80
C GLY A 37 0.38 -5.27 -3.89
N GLY A 38 0.71 -6.34 -3.15
CA GLY A 38 2.07 -6.89 -3.14
C GLY A 38 3.09 -6.19 -2.24
N VAL A 39 2.78 -5.02 -1.65
CA VAL A 39 3.74 -4.22 -0.86
C VAL A 39 4.08 -4.84 0.51
N GLY A 40 3.10 -5.49 1.14
CA GLY A 40 3.22 -6.08 2.48
C GLY A 40 2.88 -5.14 3.64
N TRP A 41 2.71 -3.85 3.36
CA TRP A 41 2.41 -2.82 4.35
C TRP A 41 1.21 -1.99 3.91
N LEU A 42 0.49 -1.44 4.89
CA LEU A 42 -0.68 -0.59 4.68
C LEU A 42 -0.42 0.75 5.36
N PRO A 43 -0.74 1.88 4.71
CA PRO A 43 -0.57 3.18 5.35
C PRO A 43 -1.53 3.31 6.55
N THR A 44 -1.08 3.98 7.59
CA THR A 44 -1.91 4.41 8.72
C THR A 44 -2.73 5.65 8.32
N ALA A 45 -3.56 6.18 9.24
CA ALA A 45 -4.27 7.42 8.99
C ALA A 45 -3.31 8.61 8.75
N ASP A 46 -2.19 8.67 9.46
CA ASP A 46 -1.19 9.71 9.27
C ASP A 46 -0.36 9.49 8.01
N GLY A 47 -0.05 8.23 7.68
CA GLY A 47 0.57 7.87 6.39
C GLY A 47 -0.28 8.29 5.20
N ARG A 48 -1.59 8.00 5.22
CA ARG A 48 -2.54 8.43 4.19
C ARG A 48 -2.57 9.94 4.01
N ARG A 49 -2.67 10.71 5.10
CA ARG A 49 -2.66 12.18 5.04
C ARG A 49 -1.40 12.74 4.39
N LEU A 50 -0.25 12.12 4.69
CA LEU A 50 1.03 12.52 4.11
C LEU A 50 1.11 12.16 2.62
N LEU A 51 0.69 10.96 2.25
CA LEU A 51 0.58 10.52 0.85
C LEU A 51 -0.32 11.47 0.04
N ASP A 52 -1.53 11.76 0.54
CA ASP A 52 -2.47 12.69 -0.09
C ASP A 52 -1.88 14.10 -0.25
N PHE A 53 -1.08 14.54 0.71
CA PHE A 53 -0.37 15.82 0.62
C PHE A 53 0.68 15.78 -0.50
N VAL A 54 1.53 14.76 -0.51
CA VAL A 54 2.63 14.63 -1.48
C VAL A 54 2.10 14.46 -2.91
N GLN A 55 1.12 13.58 -3.12
CA GLN A 55 0.50 13.33 -4.43
C GLN A 55 -0.08 14.61 -5.04
N ARG A 56 -0.83 15.39 -4.25
CA ARG A 56 -1.40 16.68 -4.71
C ARG A 56 -0.37 17.71 -5.13
N HIS A 57 0.80 17.73 -4.49
CA HIS A 57 1.83 18.75 -4.75
C HIS A 57 2.85 18.30 -5.81
N LEU A 58 3.01 16.99 -6.00
CA LEU A 58 3.87 16.43 -7.05
C LEU A 58 3.12 16.20 -8.37
N GLY A 59 1.79 16.37 -8.39
CA GLY A 59 0.99 16.12 -9.58
C GLY A 59 0.96 14.64 -9.97
N ILE A 60 1.20 13.74 -9.02
CA ILE A 60 1.09 12.29 -9.23
C ILE A 60 -0.40 11.98 -9.19
N VAL A 61 -1.06 12.13 -10.33
CA VAL A 61 -2.38 11.55 -10.56
C VAL A 61 -2.10 10.09 -10.85
N GLU A 62 -2.52 9.18 -9.97
CA GLU A 62 -2.56 7.76 -10.36
C GLU A 62 -3.54 7.70 -11.54
N GLU A 63 -3.02 7.40 -12.73
CA GLU A 63 -3.82 7.02 -13.89
C GLU A 63 -4.59 5.77 -13.47
N GLY A 64 -5.80 5.97 -12.96
CA GLY A 64 -6.76 4.91 -12.74
C GLY A 64 -6.95 4.19 -14.06
N GLU A 65 -6.91 2.86 -14.03
CA GLU A 65 -7.06 2.00 -15.19
C GLU A 65 -8.27 2.44 -16.04
N ASP A 66 -7.97 3.06 -17.18
CA ASP A 66 -8.92 3.31 -18.25
C ASP A 66 -9.31 1.96 -18.86
N ASN A 67 -10.24 1.26 -18.22
CA ASN A 67 -11.00 0.20 -18.86
C ASN A 67 -11.95 0.83 -19.88
N GLU A 68 -11.41 1.31 -21.00
CA GLU A 68 -12.18 1.52 -22.22
C GLU A 68 -12.24 0.20 -22.98
N THR A 69 -13.34 -0.52 -22.73
CA THR A 69 -13.89 -1.51 -23.67
C THR A 69 -13.98 -0.90 -25.07
N LEU A 70 -13.28 -1.49 -26.03
CA LEU A 70 -13.53 -1.37 -27.47
C LEU A 70 -13.38 -2.75 -28.14
#